data_AF-A0A7S1RRJ7-F1
#
_entry.id   AF-A0A7S1RRJ7-F1
#
_cell.length_a   1.000
_cell.length_b   1.000
_cell.length_c   1.000
_cell.angle_alpha   90.00
_cell.angle_beta   90.00
_cell.angle_gamma   90.00
#
_symmetry.space_group_name_H-M   'P 1'
#
loop_
_entity.id
_entity.type
_entity.pdbx_description
1 polymer ?
#
loop_
_entity_poly.entity_id
_entity_poly.type
_entity_poly.pdbx_seq_one_letter_code
_entity_poly.pdbx_strand_id
1 'polypeptide(L)'
;MGVVASIIFSCCDEAASQVGLEAMKMGLVGKRMKAKTNPTTEPEVYVTIVEISKKGEGMIRFSPAKFTLRDLVIKTDVELIGSKSELAAKAAMKGADVAMGKMALDTDKKGKVLSSLEKATSAAVSAKDKMKGSLGIGPKPDDEPRKHHIKVEVTVDMTKEMGSEEVLVNIKDFHTDMFLLEKAMSSEKLRKHMENTMSEKATEVATNMARQKTKQATDAVHRVQEKATDAAAKIMPGSAK
;
A
#
# COMPACT_ATOMS: atom_id res chain seq x y z
N MET A 1 31.68 -12.53 45.25
CA MET A 1 30.33 -13.00 44.83
C MET A 1 29.57 -11.77 44.36
N GLY A 2 29.26 -11.47 43.10
CA GLY A 2 29.32 -12.20 41.84
C GLY A 2 28.20 -11.65 40.93
N VAL A 3 28.18 -10.34 40.66
CA VAL A 3 27.14 -9.65 39.88
C VAL A 3 27.82 -8.95 38.69
N VAL A 4 28.21 -9.71 37.66
CA VAL A 4 28.72 -9.14 36.40
C VAL A 4 28.37 -10.06 35.23
N ALA A 5 27.12 -10.06 34.77
CA ALA A 5 26.75 -10.66 33.47
C ALA A 5 25.31 -10.28 33.07
N SER A 6 25.04 -9.02 32.66
CA SER A 6 23.76 -8.74 32.00
C SER A 6 23.66 -7.46 31.13
N ILE A 7 24.77 -6.88 30.66
CA ILE A 7 24.74 -5.58 29.93
C ILE A 7 25.13 -5.70 28.43
N ILE A 8 25.42 -6.89 27.89
CA ILE A 8 25.95 -7.00 26.50
C ILE A 8 24.85 -7.14 25.42
N PHE A 9 23.56 -7.32 25.76
CA PHE A 9 22.52 -7.63 24.76
C PHE A 9 21.75 -6.42 24.16
N SER A 10 22.01 -5.18 24.59
CA SER A 10 21.14 -4.05 24.18
C SER A 10 21.59 -3.27 22.94
N CYS A 11 22.84 -3.38 22.49
CA CYS A 11 23.34 -2.52 21.39
C CYS A 11 23.09 -3.07 19.97
N CYS A 12 22.74 -4.36 19.81
CA CYS A 12 22.57 -4.94 18.49
C CYS A 12 21.17 -4.72 17.88
N ASP A 13 20.15 -4.46 18.70
CA ASP A 13 18.75 -4.42 18.25
C ASP A 13 18.40 -3.11 17.52
N GLU A 14 19.04 -2.00 17.92
CA GLU A 14 18.83 -0.69 17.28
C GLU A 14 19.43 -0.62 15.86
N ALA A 15 20.65 -1.14 15.68
CA ALA A 15 21.30 -1.19 14.38
C ALA A 15 20.52 -2.08 13.39
N ALA A 16 20.01 -3.23 13.85
CA ALA A 16 19.17 -4.11 13.02
C ALA A 16 17.86 -3.42 12.60
N SER A 17 17.30 -2.58 13.48
CA SER A 17 16.08 -1.83 13.25
C SER A 17 16.23 -0.73 12.20
N GLN A 18 17.36 -0.01 12.19
CA GLN A 18 17.66 1.00 11.17
C GLN A 18 17.87 0.38 9.78
N VAL A 19 18.64 -0.71 9.70
CA VAL A 19 18.85 -1.44 8.44
C VAL A 19 17.54 -2.00 7.90
N GLY A 20 16.68 -2.51 8.78
CA GLY A 20 15.35 -3.00 8.43
C GLY A 20 14.45 -1.91 7.83
N LEU A 21 14.45 -0.72 8.45
CA LEU A 21 13.69 0.42 7.95
C LEU A 21 14.20 0.87 6.57
N GLU A 22 15.52 1.03 6.39
CA GLU A 22 16.10 1.45 5.10
C GLU A 22 15.80 0.46 3.98
N ALA A 23 15.91 -0.84 4.26
CA ALA A 23 15.51 -1.86 3.29
C ALA A 23 14.02 -1.78 2.94
N MET A 24 13.15 -1.46 3.92
CA MET A 24 11.74 -1.26 3.66
C MET A 24 11.49 0.02 2.82
N LYS A 25 12.20 1.11 3.10
CA LYS A 25 12.16 2.34 2.28
C LYS A 25 12.53 2.06 0.84
N MET A 26 13.65 1.36 0.59
CA MET A 26 14.07 0.96 -0.76
C MET A 26 13.01 0.09 -1.46
N GLY A 27 12.28 -0.71 -0.68
CA GLY A 27 11.22 -1.58 -1.19
C GLY A 27 9.90 -0.87 -1.49
N LEU A 28 9.62 0.29 -0.89
CA LEU A 28 8.32 0.96 -0.94
C LEU A 28 8.36 2.30 -1.69
N VAL A 29 9.40 3.11 -1.47
CA VAL A 29 9.52 4.46 -2.03
C VAL A 29 9.68 4.40 -3.55
N GLY A 30 8.98 5.29 -4.24
CA GLY A 30 8.96 5.41 -5.70
C GLY A 30 8.10 4.38 -6.43
N LYS A 31 7.53 3.39 -5.72
CA LYS A 31 6.68 2.37 -6.36
C LYS A 31 5.25 2.87 -6.47
N ARG A 32 4.74 2.93 -7.70
CA ARG A 32 3.34 3.20 -8.03
C ARG A 32 2.52 1.92 -7.92
N MET A 33 1.51 1.93 -7.08
CA MET A 33 0.68 0.76 -6.76
C MET A 33 -0.78 1.06 -7.15
N LYS A 34 -1.47 0.12 -7.80
CA LYS A 34 -2.90 0.27 -8.13
C LYS A 34 -3.73 -0.20 -6.93
N ALA A 35 -4.58 0.67 -6.39
CA ALA A 35 -5.50 0.27 -5.33
C ALA A 35 -6.64 -0.58 -5.90
N LYS A 36 -7.14 -1.54 -5.11
CA LYS A 36 -8.28 -2.39 -5.49
C LYS A 36 -9.58 -1.59 -5.36
N THR A 37 -9.99 -0.92 -6.42
CA THR A 37 -11.25 -0.16 -6.46
C THR A 37 -12.33 -0.86 -7.29
N ASN A 38 -13.59 -0.56 -7.01
CA ASN A 38 -14.71 -1.01 -7.84
C ASN A 38 -14.84 -0.07 -9.05
N PRO A 39 -14.62 -0.53 -10.30
CA PRO A 39 -14.60 0.34 -11.48
C PRO A 39 -15.95 1.03 -11.75
N THR A 40 -17.06 0.46 -11.28
CA THR A 40 -18.41 1.00 -11.46
C THR A 40 -18.64 2.19 -10.54
N THR A 41 -18.30 2.06 -9.26
CA THR A 41 -18.67 3.04 -8.23
C THR A 41 -17.52 3.97 -7.84
N GLU A 42 -16.27 3.62 -8.17
CA GLU A 42 -15.06 4.30 -7.70
C GLU A 42 -14.12 4.58 -8.87
N PRO A 43 -13.37 5.70 -8.87
CA PRO A 43 -12.33 5.94 -9.86
C PRO A 43 -11.17 4.95 -9.70
N GLU A 44 -10.32 4.86 -10.72
CA GLU A 44 -9.05 4.15 -10.56
C GLU A 44 -8.12 5.00 -9.69
N VAL A 45 -7.53 4.36 -8.68
CA VAL A 45 -6.64 5.01 -7.72
C VAL A 45 -5.27 4.36 -7.80
N TYR A 46 -4.25 5.18 -7.97
CA TYR A 46 -2.86 4.77 -7.86
C TYR A 46 -2.21 5.49 -6.68
N VAL A 47 -1.48 4.76 -5.87
CA VAL A 47 -0.78 5.28 -4.69
C VAL A 47 0.71 5.13 -4.92
N THR A 48 1.44 6.23 -4.83
CA THR A 48 2.90 6.25 -4.91
C THR A 48 3.46 6.75 -3.58
N ILE A 49 4.33 5.96 -2.95
CA ILE A 49 5.01 6.40 -1.73
C ILE A 49 6.20 7.27 -2.14
N VAL A 50 6.21 8.54 -1.72
CA VAL A 50 7.25 9.51 -2.07
C VAL A 50 8.35 9.51 -1.04
N GLU A 51 7.99 9.47 0.24
CA GLU A 51 8.93 9.57 1.35
C GLU A 51 8.40 8.80 2.55
N ILE A 52 9.30 8.18 3.31
CA ILE A 52 9.00 7.59 4.61
C ILE A 52 9.98 8.17 5.62
N SER A 53 9.47 8.83 6.65
CA SER A 53 10.25 9.39 7.74
C SER A 53 9.65 8.98 9.09
N LYS A 54 10.42 9.17 10.16
CA LYS A 54 10.01 8.81 11.52
C LYS A 54 9.44 10.05 12.21
N LYS A 55 8.25 9.95 12.83
CA LYS A 55 7.70 11.00 13.69
C LYS A 55 8.29 10.85 15.10
N GLY A 56 9.20 11.73 15.49
CA GLY A 56 9.76 11.77 16.86
C GLY A 56 10.49 10.48 17.27
N GLU A 57 10.26 10.04 18.52
CA GLU A 57 10.92 8.86 19.12
C GLU A 57 10.20 7.52 18.83
N GLY A 58 9.33 7.45 17.82
CA GLY A 58 8.58 6.24 17.46
C GLY A 58 9.34 4.91 17.61
N MET A 59 8.68 3.91 18.19
CA MET A 59 9.33 2.61 18.43
C MET A 59 9.49 1.85 17.11
N ILE A 60 10.74 1.53 16.77
CA ILE A 60 11.11 0.72 15.60
C ILE A 60 11.78 -0.54 16.15
N ARG A 61 11.10 -1.68 16.01
CA ARG A 61 11.66 -3.00 16.28
C ARG A 61 11.52 -3.85 15.04
N PHE A 62 12.63 -4.17 14.38
CA PHE A 62 12.60 -4.90 13.12
C PHE A 62 13.24 -6.29 13.23
N SER A 63 12.40 -7.32 13.13
CA SER A 63 12.82 -8.65 12.71
C SER A 63 11.99 -9.08 11.48
N PRO A 64 12.59 -9.73 10.47
CA PRO A 64 11.85 -10.18 9.28
C PRO A 64 10.64 -11.10 9.59
N ALA A 65 10.74 -11.84 10.70
CA ALA A 65 9.68 -12.74 11.18
C ALA A 65 8.61 -12.02 12.01
N LYS A 66 8.95 -10.89 12.64
CA LYS A 66 8.07 -10.09 13.48
C LYS A 66 8.62 -8.68 13.62
N PHE A 67 7.85 -7.66 13.25
CA PHE A 67 8.28 -6.29 13.43
C PHE A 67 7.12 -5.38 13.81
N THR A 68 7.48 -4.26 14.43
CA THR A 68 6.56 -3.20 14.77
C THR A 68 7.26 -1.87 14.47
N LEU A 69 6.70 -1.13 13.52
CA LEU A 69 7.12 0.23 13.18
C LEU A 69 5.99 1.15 13.54
N ARG A 70 6.21 2.04 14.52
CA ARG A 70 5.20 3.00 14.96
C ARG A 70 5.54 4.40 14.50
N ASP A 71 4.49 5.17 14.25
CA ASP A 71 4.55 6.61 14.00
C ASP A 71 5.44 6.95 12.80
N LEU A 72 5.31 6.19 11.72
CA LEU A 72 5.96 6.50 10.45
C LEU A 72 5.15 7.58 9.73
N VAL A 73 5.78 8.70 9.38
CA VAL A 73 5.19 9.69 8.48
C VAL A 73 5.50 9.25 7.05
N ILE A 74 4.45 8.97 6.29
CA ILE A 74 4.55 8.58 4.88
C ILE A 74 3.93 9.69 4.05
N LYS A 75 4.75 10.32 3.20
CA LYS A 75 4.27 11.21 2.16
C LYS A 75 3.95 10.40 0.92
N THR A 76 2.75 10.57 0.41
CA THR A 76 2.24 9.83 -0.75
C THR A 76 1.69 10.78 -1.79
N ASP A 77 1.84 10.38 -3.06
CA ASP A 77 1.15 10.98 -4.18
C ASP A 77 0.06 10.00 -4.66
N VAL A 78 -1.19 10.44 -4.56
CA VAL A 78 -2.36 9.69 -4.97
C VAL A 78 -2.82 10.22 -6.32
N GLU A 79 -2.75 9.37 -7.34
CA GLU A 79 -3.19 9.68 -8.69
C GLU A 79 -4.59 9.07 -8.91
N LEU A 80 -5.59 9.93 -9.10
CA LEU A 80 -6.94 9.54 -9.51
C LEU A 80 -7.05 9.67 -11.02
N ILE A 81 -7.47 8.59 -11.69
CA ILE A 81 -7.75 8.61 -13.13
C ILE A 81 -9.26 8.74 -13.35
N GLY A 82 -9.65 9.80 -14.05
CA GLY A 82 -11.02 10.02 -14.50
C GLY A 82 -11.22 11.45 -15.01
N SER A 83 -12.13 11.61 -15.97
CA SER A 83 -12.58 12.94 -16.38
C SER A 83 -13.36 13.63 -15.25
N LYS A 84 -13.40 14.96 -15.23
CA LYS A 84 -14.19 15.72 -14.23
C LYS A 84 -15.66 15.28 -14.21
N SER A 85 -16.22 14.97 -15.38
CA SER A 85 -17.60 14.50 -15.52
C SER A 85 -17.79 13.09 -14.94
N GLU A 86 -16.85 12.17 -15.16
CA GLU A 86 -16.94 10.82 -14.59
C GLU A 86 -16.78 10.84 -13.07
N LEU A 87 -15.84 11.65 -12.56
CA LEU A 87 -15.67 11.83 -11.11
C LEU A 87 -16.94 12.41 -10.48
N ALA A 88 -17.54 13.42 -11.11
CA ALA A 88 -18.81 13.99 -10.64
C ALA A 88 -19.98 13.01 -10.73
N ALA A 89 -20.07 12.20 -11.79
CA ALA A 89 -21.12 11.18 -11.93
C ALA A 89 -21.01 10.10 -10.85
N LYS A 90 -19.78 9.60 -10.60
CA LYS A 90 -19.51 8.64 -9.52
C LYS A 90 -19.81 9.22 -8.13
N ALA A 91 -19.49 10.51 -7.93
CA ALA A 91 -19.85 11.22 -6.71
C ALA A 91 -21.37 11.30 -6.49
N ALA A 92 -22.12 11.63 -7.56
CA ALA A 92 -23.58 11.71 -7.52
C ALA A 92 -24.22 10.34 -7.23
N MET A 93 -23.73 9.27 -7.85
CA MET A 93 -24.18 7.90 -7.57
C MET A 93 -23.97 7.53 -6.10
N LYS A 94 -22.82 7.89 -5.52
CA LYS A 94 -22.55 7.66 -4.10
C LYS A 94 -23.49 8.47 -3.19
N GLY A 95 -23.77 9.72 -3.54
CA GLY A 95 -24.75 10.53 -2.82
C GLY A 95 -26.14 9.89 -2.83
N ALA A 96 -26.55 9.35 -3.97
CA ALA A 96 -27.79 8.60 -4.11
C ALA A 96 -27.79 7.32 -3.26
N ASP A 97 -26.69 6.56 -3.24
CA ASP A 97 -26.54 5.37 -2.41
C ASP A 97 -26.69 5.65 -0.91
N VAL A 98 -26.06 6.72 -0.42
CA VAL A 98 -26.16 7.15 0.98
C VAL A 98 -27.58 7.60 1.31
N ALA A 99 -28.21 8.39 0.44
CA ALA A 99 -29.59 8.83 0.62
C ALA A 99 -30.56 7.64 0.64
N MET A 100 -30.43 6.69 -0.29
CA MET A 100 -31.24 5.48 -0.34
C MET A 100 -31.01 4.57 0.87
N GLY A 101 -29.77 4.46 1.36
CA GLY A 101 -29.46 3.71 2.58
C GLY A 101 -30.16 4.25 3.83
N LYS A 102 -30.40 5.57 3.89
CA LYS A 102 -31.15 6.20 4.99
C LYS A 102 -32.68 6.04 4.85
N MET A 103 -33.18 5.77 3.65
CA MET A 103 -34.62 5.71 3.38
C MET A 103 -35.27 4.35 3.68
N ALA A 104 -34.56 3.39 4.28
CA ALA A 104 -35.08 2.05 4.64
C ALA A 104 -35.93 1.40 3.50
N LEU A 105 -35.55 1.65 2.25
CA LEU A 105 -36.22 1.07 1.10
C LEU A 105 -35.88 -0.43 1.03
N ASP A 106 -36.88 -1.26 0.75
CA ASP A 106 -36.69 -2.68 0.48
C ASP A 106 -35.56 -2.89 -0.56
N THR A 107 -34.73 -3.92 -0.33
CA THR A 107 -33.54 -4.23 -1.14
C THR A 107 -33.85 -4.31 -2.64
N ASP A 108 -35.04 -4.82 -2.99
CA ASP A 108 -35.52 -4.94 -4.37
C ASP A 108 -35.81 -3.58 -5.04
N LYS A 109 -36.32 -2.61 -4.29
CA LYS A 109 -36.58 -1.26 -4.79
C LYS A 109 -35.28 -0.49 -4.97
N LYS A 110 -34.32 -0.67 -4.05
CA LYS A 110 -32.99 -0.08 -4.15
C LYS A 110 -32.25 -0.54 -5.42
N GLY A 111 -32.31 -1.84 -5.74
CA GLY A 111 -31.71 -2.38 -6.96
C GLY A 111 -32.31 -1.81 -8.25
N LYS A 112 -33.63 -1.59 -8.30
CA LYS A 112 -34.28 -0.97 -9.47
C LYS A 112 -33.88 0.49 -9.65
N VAL A 113 -33.81 1.27 -8.57
CA VAL A 113 -33.41 2.68 -8.66
C VAL A 113 -31.94 2.81 -9.07
N LEU A 114 -31.04 2.00 -8.49
CA LEU A 114 -29.62 1.99 -8.87
C LEU A 114 -29.42 1.61 -10.33
N SER A 115 -30.06 0.53 -10.78
CA SER A 115 -29.93 0.10 -12.19
C SER A 115 -30.54 1.10 -13.18
N SER A 116 -31.63 1.78 -12.81
CA SER A 116 -32.17 2.90 -13.61
C SER A 116 -31.22 4.10 -13.65
N LEU A 117 -30.57 4.41 -12.52
CA LEU A 117 -29.59 5.50 -12.44
C LEU A 117 -28.33 5.15 -13.26
N GLU A 118 -27.80 3.94 -13.13
CA GLU A 118 -26.67 3.43 -13.91
C GLU A 118 -26.95 3.47 -15.42
N LYS A 119 -28.15 3.04 -15.84
CA LYS A 119 -28.60 3.14 -17.22
C LYS A 119 -28.72 4.58 -17.69
N ALA A 120 -29.21 5.49 -16.84
CA ALA A 120 -29.30 6.90 -17.17
C ALA A 120 -27.91 7.56 -17.29
N THR A 121 -26.98 7.26 -16.38
CA THR A 121 -25.59 7.76 -16.46
C THR A 121 -24.86 7.20 -17.66
N SER A 122 -24.96 5.89 -17.92
CA SER A 122 -24.32 5.27 -19.08
C SER A 122 -24.93 5.77 -20.39
N ALA A 123 -26.26 5.98 -20.44
CA ALA A 123 -26.92 6.60 -21.59
C ALA A 123 -26.53 8.07 -21.77
N ALA A 124 -26.37 8.84 -20.70
CA ALA A 124 -25.92 10.24 -20.77
C ALA A 124 -24.48 10.36 -21.27
N VAL A 125 -23.58 9.49 -20.82
CA VAL A 125 -22.20 9.41 -21.33
C VAL A 125 -22.21 9.02 -22.82
N SER A 126 -22.97 7.96 -23.17
CA SER A 126 -23.09 7.48 -24.55
C SER A 126 -23.75 8.50 -25.48
N ALA A 127 -24.72 9.28 -24.98
CA ALA A 127 -25.40 10.34 -25.73
C ALA A 127 -24.47 11.54 -25.95
N LYS A 128 -23.62 11.87 -24.98
CA LYS A 128 -22.57 12.89 -25.13
C LYS A 128 -21.58 12.48 -26.23
N ASP A 129 -21.22 11.20 -26.31
CA ASP A 129 -20.34 10.68 -27.37
C ASP A 129 -21.01 10.67 -28.75
N LYS A 130 -22.31 10.36 -28.83
CA LYS A 130 -23.06 10.40 -30.10
C LYS A 130 -23.36 11.82 -30.60
N MET A 131 -23.65 12.76 -29.72
CA MET A 131 -23.87 14.17 -30.10
C MET A 131 -22.56 14.87 -30.52
N LYS A 132 -21.40 14.45 -29.99
CA LYS A 132 -20.08 14.91 -30.44
C LYS A 132 -19.82 14.66 -31.93
N GLY A 133 -20.30 13.53 -32.46
CA GLY A 133 -20.09 13.17 -33.87
C GLY A 133 -20.94 13.97 -34.86
N SER A 134 -22.09 14.50 -34.45
CA SER A 134 -23.06 15.13 -35.38
C SER A 134 -22.97 16.65 -35.46
N LEU A 135 -22.28 17.32 -34.54
CA LEU A 135 -22.28 18.79 -34.46
C LEU A 135 -20.98 19.45 -34.96
N GLY A 136 -19.98 18.70 -35.43
CA GLY A 136 -18.71 19.26 -35.91
C GLY A 136 -17.90 20.02 -34.85
N ILE A 137 -18.37 20.03 -33.60
CA ILE A 137 -17.65 20.53 -32.44
C ILE A 137 -16.64 19.44 -32.09
N GLY A 138 -15.41 19.59 -32.58
CA GLY A 138 -14.30 18.70 -32.24
C GLY A 138 -14.21 18.47 -30.73
N PRO A 139 -13.70 17.31 -30.28
CA PRO A 139 -13.62 16.98 -28.87
C PRO A 139 -12.99 18.16 -28.12
N LYS A 140 -13.77 18.79 -27.23
CA LYS A 140 -13.19 19.78 -26.31
C LYS A 140 -12.05 19.06 -25.58
N PRO A 141 -10.87 19.69 -25.40
CA PRO A 141 -9.70 19.10 -24.74
C PRO A 141 -9.93 18.69 -23.26
N ASP A 142 -11.17 18.73 -22.78
CA ASP A 142 -11.60 18.36 -21.44
C ASP A 142 -12.09 16.90 -21.30
N ASP A 143 -12.19 16.12 -22.39
CA ASP A 143 -12.69 14.73 -22.34
C ASP A 143 -11.60 13.65 -22.35
N GLU A 144 -10.30 14.01 -22.35
CA GLU A 144 -9.27 13.01 -22.07
C GLU A 144 -9.24 12.67 -20.57
N PRO A 145 -9.03 11.40 -20.18
CA PRO A 145 -8.89 11.01 -18.79
C PRO A 145 -7.71 11.77 -18.18
N ARG A 146 -8.03 12.77 -17.36
CA ARG A 146 -7.02 13.58 -16.67
C ARG A 146 -6.54 12.84 -15.44
N LYS A 147 -5.24 12.96 -15.20
CA LYS A 147 -4.60 12.48 -13.98
C LYS A 147 -4.71 13.58 -12.93
N HIS A 148 -5.38 13.28 -11.83
CA HIS A 148 -5.50 14.18 -10.70
C HIS A 148 -4.56 13.71 -9.60
N HIS A 149 -3.48 14.45 -9.39
CA HIS A 149 -2.50 14.17 -8.34
C HIS A 149 -2.89 14.87 -7.04
N ILE A 150 -2.92 14.11 -5.95
CA ILE A 150 -3.23 14.59 -4.61
C ILE A 150 -2.10 14.17 -3.69
N LYS A 151 -1.45 15.16 -3.08
CA LYS A 151 -0.45 14.90 -2.05
C LYS A 151 -1.18 14.57 -0.74
N VAL A 152 -0.81 13.45 -0.14
CA VAL A 152 -1.37 13.00 1.13
C VAL A 152 -0.22 12.67 2.06
N GLU A 153 -0.24 13.25 3.25
CA GLU A 153 0.68 12.92 4.34
C GLU A 153 -0.07 12.11 5.39
N VAL A 154 0.40 10.89 5.65
CA VAL A 154 -0.23 9.97 6.60
C VAL A 154 0.75 9.54 7.68
N THR A 155 0.27 9.39 8.92
CA THR A 155 1.03 8.74 9.99
C THR A 155 0.55 7.30 10.14
N VAL A 156 1.46 6.35 10.06
CA VAL A 156 1.16 4.93 9.89
C VAL A 156 1.90 4.09 10.93
N ASP A 157 1.18 3.11 11.47
CA ASP A 157 1.76 2.00 12.22
C ASP A 157 1.75 0.75 11.34
N MET A 158 2.90 0.07 11.26
CA MET A 158 3.05 -1.19 10.57
C MET A 158 3.42 -2.29 11.57
N THR A 159 2.67 -3.38 11.58
CA THR A 159 2.93 -4.52 12.47
C THR A 159 2.89 -5.82 11.68
N LYS A 160 3.90 -6.66 11.88
CA LYS A 160 3.91 -8.04 11.43
C LYS A 160 4.02 -8.94 12.65
N GLU A 161 3.04 -9.83 12.82
CA GLU A 161 3.03 -10.82 13.90
C GLU A 161 3.80 -12.08 13.51
N MET A 162 4.31 -12.79 14.52
CA MET A 162 4.99 -14.06 14.29
C MET A 162 3.97 -15.10 13.81
N GLY A 163 4.27 -15.77 12.71
CA GLY A 163 3.35 -16.74 12.09
C GLY A 163 2.32 -16.09 11.15
N SER A 164 2.22 -14.76 11.11
CA SER A 164 1.48 -14.06 10.07
C SER A 164 2.41 -13.76 8.89
N GLU A 165 1.96 -14.09 7.68
CA GLU A 165 2.66 -13.67 6.47
C GLU A 165 2.41 -12.20 6.15
N GLU A 166 1.25 -11.69 6.52
CA GLU A 166 0.77 -10.35 6.18
C GLU A 166 1.24 -9.28 7.17
N VAL A 167 1.57 -8.11 6.61
CA VAL A 167 1.89 -6.90 7.35
C VAL A 167 0.63 -6.07 7.51
N LEU A 168 0.19 -5.86 8.75
CA LEU A 168 -0.93 -4.99 9.07
C LEU A 168 -0.47 -3.53 9.06
N VAL A 169 -1.21 -2.69 8.36
CA VAL A 169 -0.95 -1.26 8.22
C VAL A 169 -2.15 -0.50 8.73
N ASN A 170 -1.94 0.41 9.68
CA ASN A 170 -2.99 1.22 10.29
C ASN A 170 -2.63 2.70 10.16
N ILE A 171 -3.49 3.50 9.51
CA ILE A 171 -3.31 4.94 9.37
C ILE A 171 -3.95 5.66 10.56
N LYS A 172 -3.12 6.30 11.40
CA LYS A 172 -3.56 7.15 12.53
C LYS A 172 -4.03 8.52 12.04
N ASP A 173 -3.07 9.29 11.53
CA ASP A 173 -3.28 10.66 11.06
C ASP A 173 -3.38 10.67 9.54
N PHE A 174 -4.29 11.47 8.99
CA PHE A 174 -4.52 11.58 7.55
C PHE A 174 -4.69 13.04 7.16
N HIS A 175 -3.65 13.62 6.55
CA HIS A 175 -3.63 15.00 6.07
C HIS A 175 -3.64 15.02 4.56
N THR A 176 -4.61 15.72 3.97
CA THR A 176 -4.76 15.84 2.52
C THR A 176 -5.20 17.26 2.17
N ASP A 177 -4.78 17.76 1.02
CA ASP A 177 -5.33 19.01 0.46
C ASP A 177 -6.78 18.74 -0.03
N MET A 178 -7.75 18.97 0.87
CA MET A 178 -9.08 18.34 0.87
C MET A 178 -10.01 18.71 -0.31
N PHE A 179 -9.78 19.80 -1.03
CA PHE A 179 -10.83 20.39 -1.87
C PHE A 179 -11.27 19.51 -3.07
N LEU A 180 -10.35 18.73 -3.64
CA LEU A 180 -10.67 17.84 -4.78
C LEU A 180 -11.06 16.43 -4.33
N LEU A 181 -10.56 15.99 -3.16
CA LEU A 181 -10.76 14.64 -2.69
C LEU A 181 -12.21 14.39 -2.30
N GLU A 182 -12.80 15.30 -1.52
CA GLU A 182 -14.15 15.16 -0.96
C GLU A 182 -15.23 14.93 -2.02
N LYS A 183 -15.01 15.49 -3.23
CA LYS A 183 -15.92 15.32 -4.35
C LYS A 183 -15.79 13.96 -5.02
N ALA A 184 -14.59 13.41 -5.15
CA ALA A 184 -14.37 12.17 -5.90
C ALA A 184 -14.55 10.90 -5.04
N MET A 185 -14.12 10.93 -3.78
CA MET A 185 -14.12 9.78 -2.88
C MET A 185 -14.18 10.24 -1.42
N SER A 186 -14.73 9.41 -0.51
CA SER A 186 -14.63 9.76 0.93
C SER A 186 -13.21 9.49 1.41
N SER A 187 -12.71 10.35 2.29
CA SER A 187 -11.42 10.20 2.96
C SER A 187 -11.26 8.82 3.61
N GLU A 188 -12.31 8.28 4.23
CA GLU A 188 -12.30 6.93 4.82
C GLU A 188 -12.07 5.81 3.80
N LYS A 189 -12.68 5.90 2.62
CA LYS A 189 -12.50 4.91 1.55
C LYS A 189 -11.08 4.99 0.99
N LEU A 190 -10.58 6.21 0.77
CA LEU A 190 -9.21 6.40 0.33
C LEU A 190 -8.20 5.89 1.38
N ARG A 191 -8.43 6.19 2.66
CA ARG A 191 -7.63 5.66 3.78
C ARG A 191 -7.57 4.14 3.72
N LYS A 192 -8.72 3.46 3.62
CA LYS A 192 -8.79 2.00 3.52
C LYS A 192 -8.07 1.44 2.29
N HIS A 193 -8.22 2.10 1.13
CA HIS A 193 -7.51 1.72 -0.09
C HIS A 193 -6.00 1.87 0.05
N MET A 194 -5.54 2.95 0.70
CA MET A 194 -4.12 3.16 1.01
C MET A 194 -3.59 2.12 1.99
N GLU A 195 -4.31 1.83 3.08
CA GLU A 195 -3.96 0.79 4.06
C GLU A 195 -3.76 -0.57 3.39
N ASN A 196 -4.75 -1.02 2.61
CA ASN A 196 -4.69 -2.29 1.91
C ASN A 196 -3.51 -2.33 0.91
N THR A 197 -3.35 -1.27 0.11
CA THR A 197 -2.30 -1.21 -0.91
C THR A 197 -0.90 -1.19 -0.28
N MET A 198 -0.72 -0.42 0.80
CA MET A 198 0.53 -0.39 1.56
C MET A 198 0.80 -1.71 2.26
N SER A 199 -0.24 -2.35 2.82
CA SER A 199 -0.15 -3.66 3.49
C SER A 199 0.30 -4.75 2.52
N GLU A 200 -0.33 -4.84 1.35
CA GLU A 200 0.05 -5.78 0.30
C GLU A 200 1.52 -5.60 -0.11
N LYS A 201 1.94 -4.35 -0.34
CA LYS A 201 3.33 -4.07 -0.75
C LYS A 201 4.35 -4.28 0.36
N ALA A 202 4.04 -3.85 1.58
CA ALA A 202 4.90 -4.08 2.74
C ALA A 202 5.08 -5.58 3.00
N THR A 203 4.01 -6.37 2.81
CA THR A 203 4.04 -7.84 2.88
C THR A 203 4.98 -8.44 1.85
N GLU A 204 4.90 -8.00 0.60
CA GLU A 204 5.79 -8.44 -0.47
C GLU A 204 7.26 -8.12 -0.14
N VAL A 205 7.54 -6.89 0.30
CA VAL A 205 8.90 -6.45 0.67
C VAL A 205 9.44 -7.24 1.85
N ALA A 206 8.65 -7.39 2.92
CA ALA A 206 9.03 -8.16 4.10
C ALA A 206 9.30 -9.64 3.76
N THR A 207 8.48 -10.23 2.90
CA THR A 207 8.65 -11.61 2.43
C THR A 207 9.93 -11.77 1.61
N ASN A 208 10.21 -10.84 0.70
CA ASN A 208 11.43 -10.83 -0.10
C ASN A 208 12.68 -10.69 0.79
N MET A 209 12.64 -9.81 1.79
CA MET A 209 13.72 -9.65 2.77
C MET A 209 13.95 -10.92 3.59
N ALA A 210 12.87 -11.57 4.06
CA ALA A 210 12.98 -12.82 4.80
C ALA A 210 13.63 -13.92 3.94
N ARG A 211 13.19 -14.08 2.68
CA ARG A 211 13.77 -15.02 1.72
C ARG A 211 15.25 -14.75 1.43
N GLN A 212 15.61 -13.48 1.24
CA GLN A 212 17.00 -13.07 1.02
C GLN A 212 17.89 -13.41 2.22
N LYS A 213 17.43 -13.15 3.45
CA LYS A 213 18.19 -13.50 4.66
C LYS A 213 18.33 -15.00 4.85
N THR A 214 17.28 -15.78 4.61
CA THR A 214 17.37 -17.25 4.65
C THR A 214 18.37 -17.76 3.62
N LYS A 215 18.34 -17.24 2.39
CA LYS A 215 19.30 -17.62 1.34
C LYS A 215 20.75 -17.29 1.76
N GLN A 216 21.00 -16.08 2.25
CA GLN A 216 22.32 -15.68 2.73
C GLN A 216 22.82 -16.55 3.88
N ALA A 217 21.94 -16.93 4.81
CA ALA A 217 22.28 -17.81 5.93
C ALA A 217 22.63 -19.22 5.43
N THR A 218 21.83 -19.79 4.52
CA THR A 218 22.11 -21.11 3.92
C THR A 218 23.43 -21.09 3.13
N ASP A 219 23.69 -20.05 2.34
CA ASP A 219 24.93 -19.89 1.58
C ASP A 219 26.14 -19.76 2.52
N ALA A 220 25.99 -19.06 3.64
CA ALA A 220 27.05 -18.95 4.66
C ALA A 220 27.35 -20.30 5.33
N VAL A 221 26.30 -21.09 5.65
CA VAL A 221 26.47 -22.44 6.21
C VAL A 221 27.18 -23.35 5.21
N HIS A 222 26.80 -23.34 3.94
CA HIS A 222 27.46 -24.12 2.90
C HIS A 222 28.95 -23.78 2.77
N ARG A 223 29.29 -22.49 2.78
CA ARG A 223 30.70 -22.03 2.72
C ARG A 223 31.51 -22.46 3.94
N VAL A 224 30.90 -22.51 5.12
CA VAL A 224 31.58 -22.99 6.33
C VAL A 224 31.79 -24.50 6.26
N GLN A 225 30.80 -25.25 5.77
CA GLN A 225 30.91 -26.70 5.57
C GLN A 225 31.99 -27.05 4.55
N GLU A 226 32.03 -26.37 3.40
CA GLU A 226 33.05 -26.55 2.36
C GLU A 226 34.46 -26.29 2.89
N LYS A 227 34.66 -25.19 3.63
CA LYS A 227 35.95 -24.90 4.28
C LYS A 227 36.33 -25.94 5.33
N ALA A 228 35.36 -26.48 6.06
CA ALA A 228 35.60 -27.52 7.05
C ALA A 228 35.99 -28.87 6.39
N THR A 229 35.35 -29.24 5.28
CA THR A 229 35.71 -30.44 4.51
C THR A 229 37.09 -30.32 3.88
N ASP A 230 37.43 -29.14 3.34
CA ASP A 230 38.76 -28.87 2.77
C ASP A 230 39.85 -28.93 3.85
N ALA A 231 39.58 -28.36 5.03
CA ALA A 231 40.49 -28.43 6.16
C ALA A 231 40.68 -29.86 6.68
N ALA A 232 39.60 -30.64 6.77
CA ALA A 232 39.66 -32.05 7.18
C ALA A 232 40.48 -32.91 6.20
N ALA A 233 40.28 -32.71 4.88
CA ALA A 233 41.05 -33.40 3.84
C ALA A 233 42.56 -33.10 3.94
N LYS A 234 42.93 -31.87 4.31
CA LYS A 234 44.33 -31.46 4.49
C LYS A 234 44.99 -32.08 5.74
N ILE A 235 44.21 -32.40 6.78
CA ILE A 235 44.72 -32.97 8.04
C ILE A 235 44.89 -34.50 7.97
N MET A 236 44.19 -35.20 7.05
CA MET A 236 44.26 -36.66 6.89
C MET A 236 44.93 -37.15 5.58
N PRO A 237 46.19 -36.78 5.27
CA PRO A 237 46.81 -37.13 3.98
C PRO A 237 47.22 -38.62 3.83
N GLY A 238 46.74 -39.56 4.66
CA GLY A 238 47.41 -40.88 4.78
C GLY A 238 46.58 -42.12 5.08
N SER A 239 45.24 -42.10 5.13
CA SER A 239 44.47 -43.31 5.50
C SER A 239 44.03 -44.18 4.30
N ALA A 240 44.58 -43.94 3.10
CA ALA A 240 44.37 -44.77 1.92
C ALA A 240 45.64 -45.57 1.62
N LYS A 241 45.94 -46.57 2.45
CA LYS A 241 46.85 -47.68 2.14
C LYS A 241 46.34 -48.95 2.80
#